data_AF-A0A399SLV4-F1
#
_entry.id   AF-A0A399SLV4-F1
#
_cell.length_a   1.000
_cell.length_b   1.000
_cell.length_c   1.000
_cell.angle_alpha   90.00
_cell.angle_beta   90.00
_cell.angle_gamma   90.00
#
_symmetry.space_group_name_H-M   'P 1'
#
loop_
_entity.id
_entity.type
_entity.pdbx_description
1 polymer ?
#
loop_
_entity_poly.entity_id
_entity_poly.type
_entity_poly.pdbx_seq_one_letter_code
_entity_poly.pdbx_strand_id
1 'polypeptide(L)'
;LQFSEQQWSRCKSFDGFSPTGPVVVTRDEVPDPQDLRITTVLDGETVQDGRTSGMVRTVARLVSYLSTSSTLQPGTLISTGTTSGAGYSRDPQI
;
A
#
# COMPACT_ATOMS: atom_id res chain seq x y z
N LEU A 1 15.63 1.47 -11.82
CA LEU A 1 15.92 0.46 -10.78
C LEU A 1 14.91 -0.68 -10.73
N GLN A 2 13.60 -0.41 -10.60
CA GLN A 2 12.59 -1.47 -10.54
C GLN A 2 12.64 -2.47 -11.72
N PHE A 3 12.98 -1.99 -12.92
CA PHE A 3 13.10 -2.84 -14.13
C PHE A 3 14.54 -3.16 -14.53
N SER A 4 15.53 -2.72 -13.74
CA SER A 4 16.94 -3.05 -13.99
C SER A 4 17.42 -4.22 -13.12
N GLU A 5 16.57 -4.73 -12.23
CA GLU A 5 16.89 -5.81 -11.28
C GLU A 5 15.69 -6.76 -11.12
N GLN A 6 15.96 -8.01 -10.70
CA GLN A 6 14.93 -9.02 -10.52
C GLN A 6 14.09 -8.79 -9.25
N GLN A 7 14.67 -8.20 -8.21
CA GLN A 7 14.02 -7.99 -6.91
C GLN A 7 13.63 -6.53 -6.74
N TRP A 8 12.44 -6.28 -6.21
CA TRP A 8 11.90 -4.93 -6.07
C TRP A 8 12.24 -4.26 -4.74
N SER A 9 12.80 -4.99 -3.77
CA SER A 9 13.07 -4.43 -2.43
C SER A 9 14.02 -3.23 -2.51
N ARG A 10 15.14 -3.36 -3.24
CA ARG A 10 16.15 -2.30 -3.31
C ARG A 10 15.60 -0.98 -3.87
N CYS A 11 14.78 -1.04 -4.92
CA CYS A 11 14.21 0.17 -5.52
C CYS A 11 13.10 0.81 -4.68
N LYS A 12 12.67 0.17 -3.58
CA LYS A 12 11.60 0.62 -2.68
C LYS A 12 12.09 0.88 -1.25
N SER A 13 13.41 0.88 -1.03
CA SER A 13 14.00 0.97 0.33
C SER A 13 15.09 2.03 0.45
N PHE A 14 15.11 3.04 -0.42
CA PHE A 14 15.95 4.22 -0.19
C PHE A 14 15.46 5.01 1.03
N ASP A 15 16.36 5.81 1.61
CA ASP A 15 16.02 6.70 2.72
C ASP A 15 14.81 7.57 2.35
N GLY A 16 13.75 7.49 3.16
CA GLY A 16 12.48 8.20 2.95
C GLY A 16 11.42 7.49 2.09
N PHE A 17 11.69 6.29 1.53
CA PHE A 17 10.75 5.63 0.60
C PHE A 17 9.64 4.81 1.27
N SER A 18 9.53 4.84 2.60
CA SER A 18 8.46 4.16 3.36
C SER A 18 7.83 5.09 4.40
N PRO A 19 7.26 6.25 3.98
CA PRO A 19 6.54 7.12 4.91
C PRO A 19 5.35 6.38 5.52
N THR A 20 5.20 6.47 6.85
CA THR A 20 4.13 5.80 7.61
C THR A 20 3.61 6.77 8.67
N GLY A 21 2.29 6.98 8.73
CA GLY A 21 1.65 7.92 9.65
C GLY A 21 0.57 8.78 8.97
N PRO A 22 0.14 9.89 9.60
CA PRO A 22 0.71 10.52 10.80
C PRO A 22 0.31 9.84 12.12
N VAL A 23 -0.67 8.95 12.08
CA VAL A 23 -1.22 8.25 13.26
C VAL A 23 -1.43 6.78 12.95
N VAL A 24 -1.58 5.98 14.00
CA VAL A 24 -2.07 4.60 13.91
C VAL A 24 -3.47 4.60 14.53
N VAL A 25 -4.47 4.24 13.74
CA VAL A 25 -5.86 4.07 14.20
C VAL A 25 -6.08 2.62 14.64
N THR A 26 -6.92 2.42 15.64
CA THR A 26 -7.22 1.08 16.15
C THR A 26 -8.30 0.40 15.31
N ARG A 27 -8.41 -0.93 15.44
CA ARG A 27 -9.38 -1.74 14.69
C ARG A 27 -10.82 -1.29 14.95
N ASP A 28 -11.14 -0.86 16.16
CA ASP A 28 -12.47 -0.41 16.55
C ASP A 28 -12.86 0.96 15.96
N GLU A 29 -11.89 1.79 15.55
CA GLU A 29 -12.11 3.04 14.82
C GLU A 29 -12.36 2.82 13.31
N VAL A 30 -12.06 1.60 12.81
CA VAL A 30 -12.20 1.22 11.40
C VAL A 30 -13.19 0.05 11.29
N PRO A 31 -14.50 0.32 11.12
CA PRO A 31 -15.52 -0.72 11.10
C PRO A 31 -15.31 -1.77 10.01
N ASP A 32 -14.86 -1.34 8.83
CA ASP A 32 -14.51 -2.22 7.71
C ASP A 32 -13.19 -1.79 7.05
N PRO A 33 -12.07 -2.50 7.27
CA PRO A 33 -10.81 -2.20 6.60
C PRO A 33 -10.86 -2.50 5.09
N GLN A 34 -11.86 -3.25 4.64
CA GLN A 34 -12.09 -3.59 3.25
C GLN A 34 -12.94 -2.55 2.50
N ASP A 35 -13.34 -1.45 3.13
CA ASP A 35 -14.04 -0.37 2.42
C ASP A 35 -13.60 1.05 2.86
N LEU A 36 -12.30 1.33 2.69
CA LEU A 36 -11.68 2.62 2.94
C LEU A 36 -11.33 3.31 1.63
N ARG A 37 -11.61 4.62 1.51
CA ARG A 37 -11.15 5.42 0.37
C ARG A 37 -9.67 5.79 0.56
N ILE A 38 -8.88 5.63 -0.48
CA ILE A 38 -7.47 6.00 -0.54
C ILE A 38 -7.29 6.96 -1.70
N THR A 39 -6.68 8.12 -1.42
CA THR A 39 -6.40 9.15 -2.42
C THR A 39 -4.94 9.60 -2.35
N THR A 40 -4.35 9.88 -3.51
CA THR A 40 -3.04 10.53 -3.63
C THR A 40 -3.25 11.85 -4.37
N VAL A 41 -2.77 12.95 -3.80
CA VAL A 41 -2.82 14.29 -4.39
C VAL A 41 -1.39 14.77 -4.65
N LEU A 42 -1.11 15.18 -5.89
CA LEU A 42 0.17 15.72 -6.33
C LEU A 42 -0.06 17.16 -6.82
N ASP A 43 0.57 18.14 -6.18
CA ASP A 43 0.44 19.57 -6.53
C ASP A 43 -1.01 20.07 -6.68
N GLY A 44 -1.91 19.54 -5.85
CA GLY A 44 -3.33 19.88 -5.86
C GLY A 44 -4.19 19.02 -6.81
N GLU A 45 -3.59 18.17 -7.63
CA GLU A 45 -4.29 17.25 -8.52
C GLU A 45 -4.42 15.85 -7.91
N THR A 46 -5.63 15.30 -7.90
CA THR A 46 -5.86 13.91 -7.47
C THR A 46 -5.34 12.94 -8.54
N VAL A 47 -4.26 12.24 -8.24
CA VAL A 47 -3.61 11.29 -9.17
C VAL A 47 -3.98 9.83 -8.90
N GLN A 48 -4.46 9.52 -7.70
CA GLN A 48 -5.05 8.23 -7.35
C GLN A 48 -6.30 8.46 -6.52
N ASP A 49 -7.36 7.70 -6.80
CA ASP A 49 -8.61 7.71 -6.05
C ASP A 49 -9.26 6.34 -6.17
N GLY A 50 -9.29 5.58 -5.08
CA GLY A 50 -9.85 4.24 -5.07
C GLY A 50 -10.33 3.83 -3.69
N ARG A 51 -10.87 2.61 -3.60
CA ARG A 51 -11.33 2.02 -2.34
C ARG A 51 -10.65 0.69 -2.09
N THR A 52 -10.42 0.34 -0.83
CA THR A 52 -9.87 -0.97 -0.46
C THR A 52 -10.81 -2.10 -0.87
N SER A 53 -12.10 -1.84 -1.13
CA SER A 53 -13.04 -2.84 -1.68
C SER A 53 -12.63 -3.35 -3.07
N GLY A 54 -11.77 -2.63 -3.79
CA GLY A 54 -11.14 -3.06 -5.04
C GLY A 54 -9.87 -3.92 -4.88
N MET A 55 -9.42 -4.22 -3.66
CA MET A 55 -8.23 -5.05 -3.45
C MET A 55 -8.45 -6.49 -3.95
N VAL A 56 -7.51 -7.01 -4.74
CA VAL A 56 -7.54 -8.40 -5.23
C VAL A 56 -7.45 -9.42 -4.09
N ARG A 57 -6.78 -9.07 -2.98
CA ARG A 57 -6.63 -9.90 -1.78
C ARG A 57 -7.01 -9.04 -0.58
N THR A 58 -7.94 -9.50 0.23
CA THR A 58 -8.40 -8.75 1.42
C THR A 58 -7.31 -8.59 2.47
N VAL A 59 -7.46 -7.63 3.39
CA VAL A 59 -6.54 -7.45 4.52
C VAL A 59 -6.39 -8.76 5.32
N ALA A 60 -7.51 -9.42 5.63
CA ALA A 60 -7.51 -10.71 6.32
C ALA A 60 -6.77 -11.80 5.53
N ARG A 61 -6.92 -11.81 4.20
CA ARG A 61 -6.23 -12.78 3.34
C ARG A 61 -4.72 -12.54 3.31
N LEU A 62 -4.27 -11.29 3.29
CA LEU A 62 -2.84 -10.94 3.34
C LEU A 62 -2.22 -11.40 4.66
N VAL A 63 -2.84 -11.07 5.80
CA VAL A 63 -2.37 -11.49 7.13
C VAL A 63 -2.30 -13.02 7.22
N SER A 64 -3.38 -13.71 6.86
CA SER A 64 -3.43 -15.17 6.86
C SER A 64 -2.35 -15.78 5.97
N TYR A 65 -2.18 -15.29 4.75
CA TYR A 65 -1.21 -15.82 3.81
C TYR A 65 0.24 -15.65 4.32
N LEU A 66 0.60 -14.43 4.76
CA LEU A 66 1.94 -14.15 5.26
C LEU A 66 2.29 -14.96 6.51
N SER A 67 1.30 -15.21 7.38
CA SER A 67 1.50 -16.05 8.58
C SER A 67 1.82 -17.51 8.29
N THR A 68 1.59 -18.01 7.07
CA THR A 68 1.93 -19.39 6.70
C THR A 68 3.42 -19.61 6.47
N SER A 69 4.15 -18.58 6.06
CA SER A 69 5.58 -18.66 5.75
C SER A 69 6.47 -18.07 6.84
N SER A 70 5.94 -17.17 7.69
CA SER A 70 6.73 -16.50 8.73
C SER A 70 5.85 -16.05 9.89
N THR A 71 6.38 -16.12 11.11
CA THR A 71 5.71 -15.56 12.29
C THR A 71 5.60 -14.03 12.16
N LEU A 72 4.37 -13.51 12.24
CA LEU A 72 4.12 -12.06 12.26
C LEU A 72 4.33 -11.54 13.69
N GLN A 73 5.43 -10.82 13.92
CA GLN A 73 5.75 -10.26 15.23
C GLN A 73 4.84 -9.05 15.54
N PRO A 74 4.52 -8.79 16.82
CA PRO A 74 3.90 -7.53 17.21
C PRO A 74 4.68 -6.32 16.67
N GLY A 75 3.97 -5.35 16.09
CA GLY A 75 4.59 -4.19 15.43
C GLY A 75 4.96 -4.41 13.96
N THR A 76 4.70 -5.59 13.38
CA THR A 76 4.88 -5.82 11.93
C THR A 76 3.98 -4.89 11.11
N LEU A 77 4.56 -4.16 10.16
CA LEU A 77 3.83 -3.33 9.20
C LEU A 77 3.69 -4.07 7.86
N ILE A 78 2.47 -4.06 7.30
CA ILE A 78 2.16 -4.70 6.01
C ILE A 78 1.62 -3.63 5.07
N SER A 79 2.39 -3.28 4.03
CA SER A 79 1.90 -2.45 2.92
C SER A 79 1.02 -3.29 2.01
N THR A 80 -0.28 -3.00 1.98
CA THR A 80 -1.30 -3.89 1.37
C THR A 80 -1.48 -3.72 -0.13
N GLY A 81 -0.67 -2.88 -0.78
CA GLY A 81 -0.76 -2.54 -2.20
C GLY A 81 -1.12 -1.08 -2.43
N THR A 82 -1.40 -0.73 -3.69
CA THR A 82 -1.80 0.62 -4.10
C THR A 82 -3.00 0.53 -5.05
N THR A 83 -3.78 1.60 -5.16
CA THR A 83 -4.86 1.73 -6.15
C THR A 83 -4.27 2.03 -7.55
N SER A 84 -5.10 2.07 -8.59
CA SER A 84 -4.68 2.54 -9.91
C SER A 84 -4.21 4.00 -9.88
N GLY A 85 -3.57 4.45 -10.96
CA GLY A 85 -3.17 5.85 -11.14
C GLY A 85 -1.71 6.18 -10.80
N ALA A 86 -0.87 5.16 -10.54
CA ALA A 86 0.57 5.34 -10.39
C ALA A 86 1.16 6.08 -11.60
N GLY A 87 2.09 7.02 -11.37
CA GLY A 87 2.67 7.89 -12.39
C GLY A 87 3.21 7.14 -13.62
N TYR A 88 3.91 6.03 -13.39
CA TYR A 88 4.44 5.16 -14.46
C TYR A 88 3.35 4.55 -15.36
N SER A 89 2.12 4.37 -14.86
CA SER A 89 1.01 3.75 -15.59
C SER A 89 0.16 4.75 -16.39
N ARG A 90 0.53 6.03 -16.40
CA ARG A 90 -0.17 7.11 -17.12
C ARG A 90 0.47 7.37 -18.48
N ASP A 91 -0.30 8.01 -19.36
CA ASP A 91 0.14 8.50 -20.67
C ASP A 91 -0.32 9.96 -20.87
N PRO A 92 0.59 10.96 -20.81
CA PRO A 92 2.00 10.82 -20.47
C PRO A 92 2.21 10.41 -19.01
N GLN A 93 3.38 9.86 -18.71
CA GLN A 93 3.81 9.61 -17.34
C GLN A 93 3.97 10.94 -16.58
N ILE A 94 3.70 10.89 -15.28
CA ILE A 94 3.92 11.98 -14.32
C ILE A 94 4.78 11.50 -13.15
#